data_AF-A0AAV9NAH8-F1
#
_entry.id   AF-A0AAV9NAH8-F1
#
_cell.length_a   1.000
_cell.length_b   1.000
_cell.length_c   1.000
_cell.angle_alpha   90.00
_cell.angle_beta   90.00
_cell.angle_gamma   90.00
#
_symmetry.space_group_name_H-M   'P 1'
#
loop_
_entity.id
_entity.type
_entity.pdbx_description
1 polymer ?
#
loop_
_entity_poly.entity_id
_entity_poly.type
_entity_poly.pdbx_seq_one_letter_code
_entity_poly.pdbx_strand_id
1 'polypeptide(L)'
;MPYTEEMRASFKQSTEKAVGTLVLDADIQQLPQDFTYREAFLRINYCSWSSRMWTLQEAVLTPRVFFQLRDGYVELEDVVKRSATGEDCSNVPVKPLLAYIHLRQYHCGTNDAASAAGSADHLAMLRQALKDRRTSNQADKRLIVANLLGMEVASVPKSTFRQVLGQEATSET
;
A
#
# COMPACT_ATOMS: atom_id res chain seq x y z
N MET A 1 -22.58 -6.41 -11.42
CA MET A 1 -22.47 -7.58 -10.53
C MET A 1 -21.63 -7.19 -9.32
N PRO A 2 -22.18 -7.10 -8.11
CA PRO A 2 -21.36 -6.94 -6.91
C PRO A 2 -20.58 -8.24 -6.66
N TYR A 3 -19.29 -8.13 -6.34
CA TYR A 3 -18.43 -9.26 -5.97
C TYR A 3 -18.92 -9.90 -4.66
N THR A 4 -19.06 -11.24 -4.64
CA THR A 4 -19.42 -12.01 -3.44
C THR A 4 -18.30 -11.95 -2.39
N GLU A 5 -18.63 -12.19 -1.14
CA GLU A 5 -17.68 -12.22 -0.02
C GLU A 5 -16.63 -13.33 -0.19
N GLU A 6 -17.04 -14.47 -0.74
CA GLU A 6 -16.17 -15.59 -1.11
C GLU A 6 -15.10 -15.20 -2.14
N MET A 7 -15.48 -14.43 -3.18
CA MET A 7 -14.53 -13.95 -4.17
C MET A 7 -13.52 -12.95 -3.59
N ARG A 8 -13.94 -12.16 -2.58
CA ARG A 8 -13.04 -11.23 -1.88
C ARG A 8 -12.05 -11.95 -0.95
N ALA A 9 -12.49 -13.01 -0.28
CA ALA A 9 -11.61 -13.86 0.52
C ALA A 9 -10.59 -14.60 -0.37
N SER A 10 -11.02 -15.05 -1.56
CA SER A 10 -10.15 -15.67 -2.57
C SER A 10 -9.03 -14.76 -3.06
N PHE A 11 -9.29 -13.44 -3.16
CA PHE A 11 -8.28 -12.46 -3.57
C PHE A 11 -7.11 -12.41 -2.59
N LYS A 12 -7.37 -12.17 -1.30
CA LYS A 12 -6.33 -12.13 -0.25
C LYS A 12 -5.45 -13.38 -0.30
N GLN A 13 -6.08 -14.56 -0.34
CA GLN A 13 -5.38 -15.84 -0.39
C GLN A 13 -4.49 -15.98 -1.65
N SER A 14 -4.97 -15.50 -2.79
CA SER A 14 -4.21 -15.56 -4.05
C SER A 14 -2.99 -14.63 -4.00
N THR A 15 -3.16 -13.44 -3.44
CA THR A 15 -2.09 -12.45 -3.27
C THR A 15 -1.02 -12.95 -2.30
N GLU A 16 -1.39 -13.52 -1.15
CA GLU A 16 -0.43 -14.04 -0.16
C GLU A 16 0.41 -15.21 -0.70
N LYS A 17 -0.13 -16.00 -1.63
CA LYS A 17 0.58 -17.12 -2.27
C LYS A 17 1.42 -16.70 -3.47
N ALA A 18 1.28 -15.46 -3.95
CA ALA A 18 2.01 -14.99 -5.11
C ALA A 18 3.50 -14.76 -4.79
N VAL A 19 4.37 -15.01 -5.78
CA VAL A 19 5.81 -14.71 -5.68
C VAL A 19 6.08 -13.20 -5.72
N GLY A 20 5.12 -12.42 -6.21
CA GLY A 20 5.18 -10.95 -6.24
C GLY A 20 4.07 -10.36 -7.09
N THR A 21 3.90 -9.04 -6.98
CA THR A 21 3.01 -8.23 -7.80
C THR A 21 3.80 -7.57 -8.91
N LEU A 22 3.43 -7.77 -10.18
CA LEU A 22 3.95 -6.99 -11.31
C LEU A 22 2.95 -5.88 -11.66
N VAL A 23 3.38 -4.64 -11.53
CA VAL A 23 2.59 -3.45 -11.84
C VAL A 23 2.80 -3.06 -13.30
N LEU A 24 1.69 -3.04 -14.04
CA LEU A 24 1.61 -2.54 -15.41
C LEU A 24 0.89 -1.19 -15.39
N ASP A 25 1.65 -0.12 -15.61
CA ASP A 25 1.11 1.24 -15.66
C ASP A 25 1.69 1.99 -16.86
N ALA A 26 0.83 2.69 -17.60
CA ALA A 26 1.18 3.29 -18.88
C ALA A 26 2.31 4.33 -18.79
N ASP A 27 2.40 5.06 -17.67
CA ASP A 27 3.45 6.08 -17.49
C ASP A 27 4.78 5.45 -17.07
N ILE A 28 4.71 4.34 -16.32
CA ILE A 28 5.88 3.59 -15.85
C ILE A 28 6.47 2.76 -16.98
N GLN A 29 5.64 2.18 -17.85
CA GLN A 29 6.09 1.42 -19.02
C GLN A 29 6.81 2.28 -20.07
N GLN A 30 6.79 3.60 -19.93
CA GLN A 30 7.59 4.51 -20.76
C GLN A 30 8.96 4.81 -20.16
N LEU A 31 9.23 4.45 -18.89
CA LEU A 31 10.54 4.62 -18.29
C LEU A 31 11.55 3.66 -18.92
N PRO A 32 12.71 4.15 -19.36
CA PRO A 32 13.80 3.30 -19.80
C PRO A 32 14.60 2.75 -18.61
N GLN A 33 15.39 1.70 -18.78
CA GLN A 33 16.17 1.07 -17.71
C GLN A 33 17.28 1.99 -17.13
N ASP A 34 17.72 3.00 -17.89
CA ASP A 34 18.66 4.04 -17.45
C ASP A 34 17.98 5.23 -16.74
N PHE A 35 16.78 5.02 -16.19
CA PHE A 35 16.04 6.01 -15.41
C PHE A 35 16.84 6.54 -14.21
N THR A 36 16.49 7.75 -13.75
CA THR A 36 16.94 8.25 -12.44
C THR A 36 16.01 7.75 -11.33
N TYR A 37 16.54 7.37 -10.17
CA TYR A 37 15.71 6.89 -9.05
C TYR A 37 14.67 7.90 -8.59
N ARG A 38 14.97 9.20 -8.70
CA ARG A 38 14.03 10.28 -8.44
C ARG A 38 12.84 10.27 -9.41
N GLU A 39 13.09 10.07 -10.69
CA GLU A 39 12.04 9.98 -11.70
C GLU A 39 11.18 8.74 -11.49
N ALA A 40 11.79 7.56 -11.29
CA ALA A 40 11.07 6.33 -10.98
C ALA A 40 10.23 6.48 -9.72
N PHE A 41 10.79 7.09 -8.66
CA PHE A 41 10.08 7.39 -7.43
C PHE A 41 8.83 8.25 -7.70
N LEU A 42 8.97 9.37 -8.42
CA LEU A 42 7.86 10.26 -8.72
C LEU A 42 6.78 9.54 -9.54
N ARG A 43 7.16 8.86 -10.63
CA ARG A 43 6.19 8.14 -11.46
C ARG A 43 5.47 7.05 -10.68
N ILE A 44 6.18 6.29 -9.83
CA ILE A 44 5.55 5.28 -8.97
C ILE A 44 4.57 5.91 -7.97
N ASN A 45 4.90 7.04 -7.34
CA ASN A 45 4.01 7.65 -6.34
C ASN A 45 2.73 8.24 -6.96
N TYR A 46 2.82 8.74 -8.20
CA TYR A 46 1.71 9.40 -8.87
C TYR A 46 1.01 8.55 -9.94
N CYS A 47 1.47 7.31 -10.17
CA CYS A 47 0.82 6.42 -11.12
C CYS A 47 -0.59 6.00 -10.67
N SER A 48 -1.35 5.46 -11.62
CA SER A 48 -2.72 5.04 -11.34
C SER A 48 -2.78 3.93 -10.28
N TRP A 49 -1.79 3.04 -10.26
CA TRP A 49 -1.69 1.96 -9.27
C TRP A 49 -1.59 2.52 -7.84
N SER A 50 -0.76 3.54 -7.59
CA SER A 50 -0.61 4.15 -6.26
C SER A 50 -1.85 4.93 -5.80
N SER A 51 -2.76 5.27 -6.71
CA SER A 51 -3.99 6.01 -6.38
C SER A 51 -5.15 5.14 -5.87
N ARG A 52 -5.03 3.81 -5.90
CA ARG A 52 -6.10 2.88 -5.53
C ARG A 52 -5.86 2.28 -4.13
N MET A 53 -6.92 2.02 -3.37
CA MET A 53 -6.77 1.45 -2.02
C MET A 53 -6.37 -0.03 -2.06
N TRP A 54 -6.96 -0.83 -2.95
CA TRP A 54 -6.71 -2.28 -3.02
C TRP A 54 -5.29 -2.61 -3.49
N THR A 55 -4.65 -1.74 -4.26
CA THR A 55 -3.25 -1.92 -4.69
C THR A 55 -2.26 -1.73 -3.55
N LEU A 56 -2.60 -0.97 -2.50
CA LEU A 56 -1.79 -0.94 -1.28
C LEU A 56 -1.81 -2.31 -0.59
N GLN A 57 -2.99 -2.94 -0.55
CA GLN A 57 -3.13 -4.29 -0.03
C GLN A 57 -2.29 -5.28 -0.86
N GLU A 58 -2.32 -5.20 -2.20
CA GLU A 58 -1.46 -6.02 -3.06
C GLU A 58 0.02 -5.84 -2.76
N ALA A 59 0.44 -4.59 -2.58
CA ALA A 59 1.81 -4.27 -2.24
C ALA A 59 2.19 -4.99 -0.95
N VAL A 60 1.43 -4.77 0.13
CA VAL A 60 1.72 -5.26 1.48
C VAL A 60 1.65 -6.78 1.60
N LEU A 61 0.66 -7.42 0.95
CA LEU A 61 0.44 -8.86 1.06
C LEU A 61 1.41 -9.71 0.22
N THR A 62 1.96 -9.15 -0.86
CA THR A 62 2.95 -9.87 -1.68
C THR A 62 4.37 -9.70 -1.14
N PRO A 63 5.26 -10.68 -1.35
CA PRO A 63 6.63 -10.57 -0.89
C PRO A 63 7.45 -9.58 -1.71
N ARG A 64 7.09 -9.31 -2.96
CA ARG A 64 7.85 -8.42 -3.86
C ARG A 64 6.89 -7.63 -4.75
N VAL A 65 7.24 -6.39 -5.04
CA VAL A 65 6.50 -5.53 -5.98
C VAL A 65 7.47 -5.08 -7.06
N PHE A 66 7.12 -5.40 -8.30
CA PHE A 66 7.87 -5.06 -9.50
C PHE A 66 7.09 -4.06 -10.33
N PHE A 67 7.80 -3.17 -11.00
CA PHE A 67 7.25 -2.23 -11.96
C PHE A 67 7.81 -2.55 -13.34
N GLN A 68 6.92 -2.78 -14.30
CA GLN A 68 7.32 -3.01 -15.69
C GLN A 68 7.76 -1.68 -16.33
N LEU A 69 9.01 -1.64 -16.77
CA LEU A 69 9.60 -0.54 -17.53
C LEU A 69 9.46 -0.82 -19.03
N ARG A 70 9.96 0.09 -19.87
CA ARG A 70 9.96 -0.06 -21.33
C ARG A 70 10.77 -1.27 -21.80
N ASP A 71 11.92 -1.50 -21.17
CA ASP A 71 12.98 -2.43 -21.58
C ASP A 71 13.45 -3.32 -20.42
N GLY A 72 12.71 -3.35 -19.31
CA GLY A 72 13.04 -4.17 -18.15
C GLY A 72 12.01 -4.05 -17.03
N TYR A 73 12.45 -4.27 -15.79
CA TYR A 73 11.65 -4.04 -14.59
C TYR A 73 12.52 -3.50 -13.47
N VAL A 74 11.88 -2.89 -12.47
CA VAL A 74 12.52 -2.48 -11.22
C VAL A 74 11.71 -2.95 -10.03
N GLU A 75 12.39 -3.37 -8.96
CA GLU A 75 11.77 -3.73 -7.69
C GLU A 75 11.54 -2.50 -6.81
N LEU A 76 10.36 -2.42 -6.19
CA LEU A 76 9.98 -1.28 -5.35
C LEU A 76 10.97 -1.04 -4.20
N GLU A 77 11.44 -2.11 -3.55
CA GLU A 77 12.40 -1.98 -2.45
C GLU A 77 13.72 -1.38 -2.91
N ASP A 78 14.17 -1.68 -4.13
CA ASP A 78 15.40 -1.11 -4.68
C ASP A 78 15.22 0.39 -4.92
N VAL A 79 14.07 0.81 -5.47
CA VAL A 79 13.75 2.23 -5.65
C VAL A 79 13.77 2.97 -4.32
N VAL A 80 13.15 2.40 -3.28
CA VAL A 80 13.11 3.05 -1.96
C VAL A 80 14.50 3.10 -1.32
N LYS A 81 15.25 1.99 -1.32
CA LYS A 81 16.61 1.93 -0.75
C LYS A 81 17.53 2.97 -1.40
N ARG A 82 17.53 3.07 -2.73
CA ARG A 82 18.38 4.03 -3.45
C ARG A 82 17.92 5.48 -3.31
N SER A 83 16.62 5.71 -3.20
CA SER A 83 16.09 7.05 -2.88
C SER A 83 16.51 7.54 -1.48
N ALA A 84 16.66 6.63 -0.52
CA ALA A 84 17.07 6.95 0.85
C ALA A 84 18.58 7.22 0.98
N THR A 85 19.42 6.63 0.13
CA THR A 85 20.88 6.79 0.17
C THR A 85 21.40 8.09 -0.45
N GLY A 86 20.54 9.03 -0.82
CA GLY A 86 20.94 10.42 -1.09
C GLY A 86 21.20 10.78 -2.55
N GLU A 87 20.76 9.97 -3.52
CA GLU A 87 20.61 10.45 -4.90
C GLU A 87 19.38 11.40 -4.98
N ASP A 88 19.59 12.69 -4.66
CA ASP A 88 18.72 13.83 -5.02
C ASP A 88 17.23 13.83 -4.59
N CYS A 89 16.84 13.07 -3.55
CA CYS A 89 15.43 12.97 -3.13
C CYS A 89 15.03 13.84 -1.91
N SER A 90 15.88 14.75 -1.42
CA SER A 90 15.63 15.56 -0.20
C SER A 90 14.35 16.41 -0.23
N ASN A 91 13.83 16.72 -1.42
CA ASN A 91 12.63 17.54 -1.62
C ASN A 91 11.39 16.74 -2.06
N VAL A 92 11.49 15.42 -2.19
CA VAL A 92 10.36 14.59 -2.62
C VAL A 92 9.64 14.04 -1.38
N PRO A 93 8.31 14.14 -1.26
CA PRO A 93 7.59 13.58 -0.11
C PRO A 93 7.69 12.05 -0.12
N VAL A 94 8.73 11.49 0.49
CA VAL A 94 9.06 10.04 0.51
C VAL A 94 8.04 9.17 1.28
N LYS A 95 7.05 9.82 1.92
CA LYS A 95 6.19 9.23 2.93
C LYS A 95 5.33 8.04 2.45
N PRO A 96 4.76 8.02 1.23
CA PRO A 96 3.85 6.93 0.83
C PRO A 96 4.55 5.58 0.62
N LEU A 97 5.74 5.57 0.01
CA LEU A 97 6.48 4.33 -0.24
C LEU A 97 7.19 3.80 1.01
N LEU A 98 7.61 4.69 1.91
CA LEU A 98 8.07 4.28 3.24
C LEU A 98 6.95 3.62 4.04
N ALA A 99 5.71 4.13 3.93
CA ALA A 99 4.58 3.50 4.58
C ALA A 99 4.37 2.06 4.09
N TYR A 100 4.55 1.77 2.79
CA TYR A 100 4.52 0.40 2.27
C TYR A 100 5.52 -0.52 2.98
N ILE A 101 6.80 -0.12 3.10
CA ILE A 101 7.84 -0.98 3.72
C ILE A 101 7.46 -1.36 5.14
N HIS A 102 7.05 -0.38 5.95
CA HIS A 102 6.71 -0.63 7.35
C HIS A 102 5.42 -1.44 7.50
N LEU A 103 4.41 -1.19 6.64
CA LEU A 103 3.19 -2.01 6.62
C LEU A 103 3.48 -3.45 6.22
N ARG A 104 4.44 -3.66 5.32
CA ARG A 104 4.91 -4.99 4.93
C ARG A 104 5.69 -5.66 6.07
N GLN A 105 6.62 -4.97 6.72
CA GLN A 105 7.34 -5.50 7.89
C GLN A 105 6.38 -5.89 9.01
N TYR A 106 5.33 -5.08 9.21
CA TYR A 106 4.24 -5.38 10.11
C TYR A 106 3.53 -6.68 9.71
N HIS A 107 3.11 -6.79 8.44
CA HIS A 107 2.42 -7.97 7.92
C HIS A 107 3.26 -9.25 7.99
N CYS A 108 4.57 -9.16 7.72
CA CYS A 108 5.50 -10.29 7.80
C CYS A 108 5.93 -10.63 9.24
N GLY A 109 5.48 -9.86 10.25
CA GLY A 109 5.87 -10.07 11.65
C GLY A 109 7.34 -9.79 11.94
N THR A 110 8.00 -8.99 11.11
CA THR A 110 9.43 -8.63 11.25
C THR A 110 9.65 -7.29 11.94
N ASN A 111 8.60 -6.73 12.56
CA ASN A 111 8.67 -5.47 13.31
C ASN A 111 9.10 -5.69 14.76
N ASP A 112 9.68 -4.65 15.38
CA ASP A 112 9.93 -4.61 16.82
C ASP A 112 8.62 -4.68 17.62
N ALA A 113 8.67 -5.25 18.82
CA ALA A 113 7.50 -5.45 19.70
C ALA A 113 6.71 -4.15 20.01
N ALA A 114 7.33 -2.98 19.85
CA ALA A 114 6.68 -1.67 20.02
C ALA A 114 5.69 -1.32 18.88
N SER A 115 5.78 -1.96 17.72
CA SER A 115 4.96 -1.67 16.52
C SER A 115 3.86 -2.71 16.30
N ALA A 116 3.18 -3.10 17.38
CA ALA A 116 2.15 -4.13 17.36
C ALA A 116 0.92 -3.79 16.48
N ALA A 117 0.12 -4.82 16.23
CA ALA A 117 -1.13 -4.75 15.48
C ALA A 117 -2.07 -3.68 16.04
N GLY A 118 -2.50 -2.73 15.20
CA GLY A 118 -3.42 -1.69 15.63
C GLY A 118 -2.84 -0.71 16.66
N SER A 119 -1.52 -0.66 16.85
CA SER A 119 -0.87 0.39 17.65
C SER A 119 -1.14 1.78 17.07
N ALA A 120 -1.01 2.83 17.89
CA ALA A 120 -1.23 4.21 17.43
C ALA A 120 -0.35 4.58 16.22
N ASP A 121 0.91 4.14 16.24
CA ASP A 121 1.84 4.35 15.14
C ASP A 121 1.39 3.62 13.87
N HIS A 122 1.03 2.33 13.98
CA HIS A 122 0.55 1.57 12.83
C HIS A 122 -0.73 2.20 12.24
N LEU A 123 -1.66 2.67 13.08
CA LEU A 123 -2.87 3.36 12.62
C LEU A 123 -2.55 4.69 11.93
N ALA A 124 -1.59 5.46 12.45
CA ALA A 124 -1.14 6.71 11.81
C ALA A 124 -0.48 6.44 10.46
N MET A 125 0.32 5.38 10.36
CA MET A 125 0.95 4.93 9.11
C MET A 125 -0.09 4.50 8.08
N LEU A 126 -1.06 3.67 8.48
CA LEU A 126 -2.17 3.26 7.62
C LEU A 126 -2.96 4.47 7.12
N ARG A 127 -3.29 5.40 8.01
CA ARG A 127 -3.98 6.64 7.64
C ARG A 127 -3.21 7.41 6.59
N GLN A 128 -1.89 7.57 6.78
CA GLN A 128 -1.05 8.28 5.83
C GLN A 128 -0.91 7.54 4.49
N ALA A 129 -0.84 6.21 4.51
CA ALA A 129 -0.73 5.38 3.30
C ALA A 129 -2.02 5.34 2.49
N LEU A 130 -3.18 5.39 3.17
CA LEU A 130 -4.51 5.38 2.57
C LEU A 130 -5.00 6.79 2.20
N LYS A 131 -4.36 7.84 2.73
CA LYS A 131 -4.66 9.22 2.37
C LYS A 131 -4.60 9.38 0.85
N ASP A 132 -5.64 9.98 0.29
CA ASP A 132 -5.80 10.26 -1.15
C ASP A 132 -5.98 9.03 -2.07
N ARG A 133 -6.01 7.80 -1.50
CA ARG A 133 -6.34 6.58 -2.27
C ARG A 133 -7.85 6.40 -2.42
N ARG A 134 -8.26 5.93 -3.59
CA ARG A 134 -9.68 5.76 -3.97
C ARG A 134 -10.05 4.28 -4.13
N THR A 135 -11.34 3.99 -3.96
CA THR A 135 -11.95 2.72 -4.33
C THR A 135 -13.32 2.99 -4.96
N SER A 136 -13.68 2.23 -5.99
CA SER A 136 -14.99 2.29 -6.62
C SER A 136 -16.08 1.66 -5.76
N ASN A 137 -15.72 0.75 -4.86
CA ASN A 137 -16.64 0.04 -4.00
C ASN A 137 -16.37 0.37 -2.53
N GLN A 138 -17.31 1.08 -1.91
CA GLN A 138 -17.20 1.51 -0.51
C GLN A 138 -17.21 0.32 0.47
N ALA A 139 -17.85 -0.79 0.11
CA ALA A 139 -17.87 -2.00 0.94
C ALA A 139 -16.47 -2.61 1.09
N ASP A 140 -15.59 -2.41 0.11
CA ASP A 140 -14.23 -2.95 0.13
C ASP A 140 -13.31 -2.19 1.09
N LYS A 141 -13.65 -0.95 1.48
CA LYS A 141 -12.81 -0.15 2.38
C LYS A 141 -12.55 -0.88 3.70
N ARG A 142 -13.59 -1.46 4.28
CA ARG A 142 -13.50 -2.15 5.57
C ARG A 142 -12.69 -3.44 5.47
N LEU A 143 -12.87 -4.17 4.38
CA LEU A 143 -12.08 -5.37 4.09
C LEU A 143 -10.59 -5.03 3.91
N ILE A 144 -10.27 -4.00 3.13
CA ILE A 144 -8.88 -3.56 2.90
C ILE A 144 -8.22 -3.16 4.22
N VAL A 145 -8.91 -2.34 5.04
CA VAL A 145 -8.40 -1.93 6.35
C VAL A 145 -8.22 -3.13 7.28
N ALA A 146 -9.17 -4.07 7.32
CA ALA A 146 -9.06 -5.29 8.12
C ALA A 146 -7.83 -6.13 7.73
N ASN A 147 -7.63 -6.34 6.43
CA ASN A 147 -6.51 -7.10 5.90
C ASN A 147 -5.16 -6.44 6.23
N LEU A 148 -5.06 -5.12 6.06
CA LEU A 148 -3.85 -4.36 6.40
C LEU A 148 -3.56 -4.33 7.91
N LEU A 149 -4.59 -4.45 8.74
CA LEU A 149 -4.47 -4.59 10.20
C LEU A 149 -4.20 -6.02 10.66
N GLY A 150 -4.24 -7.02 9.77
CA GLY A 150 -4.17 -8.43 10.16
C GLY A 150 -5.36 -8.90 11.00
N MET A 151 -6.53 -8.26 10.85
CA MET A 151 -7.74 -8.54 11.62
C MET A 151 -8.84 -9.13 10.74
N GLU A 152 -9.75 -9.89 11.36
CA GLU A 152 -11.02 -10.25 10.72
C GLU A 152 -11.92 -9.02 10.53
N VAL A 153 -12.65 -8.95 9.40
CA VAL A 153 -13.46 -7.78 9.02
C VAL A 153 -14.50 -7.40 10.08
N ALA A 154 -15.10 -8.42 10.71
CA ALA A 154 -16.07 -8.25 11.79
C ALA A 154 -15.44 -7.67 13.07
N SER A 155 -14.15 -7.96 13.30
CA SER A 155 -13.42 -7.60 14.52
C SER A 155 -12.86 -6.17 14.51
N VAL A 156 -12.88 -5.47 13.36
CA VAL A 156 -12.36 -4.09 13.28
C VAL A 156 -13.30 -3.11 14.01
N PRO A 157 -12.87 -2.42 15.08
CA PRO A 157 -13.74 -1.46 15.76
C PRO A 157 -14.14 -0.29 14.84
N LYS A 158 -15.38 0.21 14.97
CA LYS A 158 -15.85 1.37 14.18
C LYS A 158 -14.97 2.61 14.40
N SER A 159 -14.49 2.82 15.62
CA SER A 159 -13.57 3.91 15.99
C SER A 159 -12.24 3.80 15.22
N THR A 160 -11.61 2.63 15.24
CA THR A 160 -10.38 2.34 14.50
C THR A 160 -10.55 2.56 13.01
N PHE A 161 -11.66 2.06 12.43
CA PHE A 161 -11.96 2.23 11.00
C PHE A 161 -12.09 3.72 10.61
N ARG A 162 -12.81 4.51 11.41
CA ARG A 162 -12.96 5.97 11.19
C ARG A 162 -11.62 6.70 11.33
N GLN A 163 -10.83 6.34 12.35
CA GLN A 163 -9.51 6.92 12.60
C GLN A 163 -8.57 6.70 11.40
N VAL A 164 -8.52 5.47 10.86
CA VAL A 164 -7.68 5.13 9.70
C VAL A 164 -8.12 5.88 8.45
N LEU A 165 -9.43 6.03 8.21
CA LEU A 165 -9.92 6.77 7.04
C LEU A 165 -9.94 8.29 7.22
N GLY A 166 -9.54 8.81 8.39
CA GLY A 166 -9.56 10.25 8.67
C GLY A 166 -10.97 10.84 8.66
N GLN A 167 -12.00 10.03 8.87
CA GLN A 167 -13.37 10.50 9.08
C GLN A 167 -13.49 10.86 10.56
N GLU A 168 -13.53 12.16 10.89
CA GLU A 168 -13.84 12.59 12.24
C GLU A 168 -15.21 12.05 12.64
N ALA A 169 -15.40 11.78 13.93
CA ALA A 169 -16.70 11.40 14.48
C ALA A 169 -17.68 12.55 14.17
N THR A 170 -18.45 12.42 13.09
CA THR A 170 -19.67 13.19 12.96
C THR A 170 -20.53 12.80 14.14
N SER A 171 -20.64 13.72 15.09
CA SER A 171 -21.58 13.67 16.20
C SER A 171 -22.95 13.30 15.64
N GLU A 172 -23.40 12.08 15.92
CA GLU A 172 -24.82 11.77 15.88
C GLU A 172 -25.43 12.57 17.03
N THR A 173 -26.05 13.69 16.67
CA THR A 173 -26.99 14.46 17.51
C THR A 173 -28.35 14.33 16.89
#